data_AF-A4FKV7-F1
#
_entry.id   AF-A4FKV7-F1
#
_cell.length_a   1.000
_cell.length_b   1.000
_cell.length_c   1.000
_cell.angle_alpha   90.00
_cell.angle_beta   90.00
_cell.angle_gamma   90.00
#
_symmetry.space_group_name_H-M   'P 1'
#
loop_
_entity.id
_entity.type
_entity.pdbx_description
1 polymer ?
#
loop_
_entity_poly.entity_id
_entity_poly.type
_entity_poly.pdbx_seq_one_letter_code
_entity_poly.pdbx_strand_id
1 'polypeptide(L)'
;MYIFDGGTIVPGAAGTMTDELDEVLLHLGDRLSDEATNDISAHLDEGRELYAAETMASTAVANHLTLSATDRARLRQVIEAHGGNRKHIDMLDSRDIGADATVRMGTLRFRGHLTAAWSPRTGYVR
;
A
#
# COMPACT_ATOMS: atom_id res chain seq x y z
N MET A 1 -28.51 -13.86 -41.59
CA MET A 1 -28.27 -12.40 -41.47
C MET A 1 -28.89 -11.95 -40.17
N TYR A 2 -28.07 -11.82 -39.14
CA TYR A 2 -28.43 -11.17 -37.88
C TYR A 2 -27.36 -10.09 -37.66
N ILE A 3 -27.83 -8.85 -37.60
CA ILE A 3 -27.02 -7.63 -37.50
C ILE A 3 -26.65 -7.49 -36.02
N PHE A 4 -25.34 -7.47 -35.73
CA PHE A 4 -24.83 -7.07 -34.42
C PHE A 4 -24.91 -5.54 -34.35
N ASP A 5 -25.81 -5.03 -33.53
CA ASP A 5 -25.94 -3.62 -33.17
C ASP A 5 -25.70 -3.49 -31.67
N GLY A 6 -24.78 -2.60 -31.27
CA GLY A 6 -24.68 -2.11 -29.91
C GLY A 6 -23.39 -2.39 -29.12
N GLY A 7 -22.28 -1.76 -29.51
CA GLY A 7 -21.31 -1.19 -28.55
C GLY A 7 -20.26 -2.12 -27.96
N THR A 8 -19.02 -1.93 -28.42
CA THR A 8 -17.77 -2.48 -27.90
C THR A 8 -17.61 -2.45 -26.38
N ILE A 9 -17.30 -3.61 -25.79
CA ILE A 9 -16.27 -3.72 -24.77
C ILE A 9 -15.32 -4.80 -25.27
N VAL A 10 -14.22 -4.40 -25.89
CA VAL A 10 -13.04 -5.26 -26.00
C VAL A 10 -12.25 -4.98 -24.73
N PRO A 11 -12.28 -5.82 -23.69
CA PRO A 11 -11.25 -5.75 -22.67
C PRO A 11 -9.99 -6.33 -23.32
N GLY A 12 -9.16 -5.46 -23.90
CA GLY A 12 -7.74 -5.72 -24.01
C GLY A 12 -7.16 -5.67 -22.60
N ALA A 13 -7.49 -6.67 -21.76
CA ALA A 13 -7.21 -6.68 -20.32
C ALA A 13 -5.71 -6.75 -19.97
N ALA A 14 -4.83 -6.88 -20.96
CA ALA A 14 -3.39 -6.91 -20.78
C ALA A 14 -2.73 -5.51 -20.79
N GLY A 15 -3.41 -4.47 -21.30
CA GLY A 15 -2.83 -3.12 -21.35
C GLY A 15 -3.04 -2.33 -20.06
N THR A 16 -4.20 -2.48 -19.42
CA THR A 16 -4.60 -1.61 -18.30
C THR A 16 -3.76 -1.81 -17.04
N MET A 17 -3.33 -3.05 -16.75
CA MET A 17 -2.49 -3.32 -15.56
C MET A 17 -1.04 -2.92 -15.80
N THR A 18 -0.52 -3.11 -17.02
CA THR A 18 0.81 -2.65 -17.41
C THR A 18 0.90 -1.11 -17.34
N ASP A 19 -0.09 -0.37 -17.84
CA ASP A 19 -0.13 1.10 -17.75
C ASP A 19 -0.14 1.60 -16.29
N GLU A 20 -0.88 0.91 -15.41
CA GLU A 20 -0.92 1.22 -13.98
C GLU A 20 0.42 0.98 -13.29
N LEU A 21 1.14 -0.07 -13.69
CA LEU A 21 2.48 -0.38 -13.18
C LEU A 21 3.53 0.60 -13.71
N ASP A 22 3.43 1.03 -14.96
CA ASP A 22 4.27 2.10 -15.51
C ASP A 22 4.13 3.39 -14.69
N GLU A 23 2.91 3.75 -14.29
CA GLU A 23 2.68 4.91 -13.42
C GLU A 23 3.37 4.73 -12.05
N VAL A 24 3.29 3.54 -11.45
CA VAL A 24 3.99 3.21 -10.20
C VAL A 24 5.51 3.28 -10.38
N LEU A 25 6.03 2.81 -11.52
CA LEU A 25 7.45 2.90 -11.85
C LEU A 25 7.91 4.34 -11.97
N LEU A 26 7.12 5.21 -12.60
CA LEU A 26 7.41 6.64 -12.71
C LEU A 26 7.48 7.32 -11.33
N HIS A 27 6.60 6.95 -10.39
CA HIS A 27 6.66 7.44 -9.02
C HIS A 27 7.90 6.94 -8.24
N LEU A 28 8.40 5.77 -8.61
CA LEU A 28 9.56 5.13 -7.99
C LEU A 28 10.89 5.51 -8.64
N GLY A 29 10.90 5.91 -9.92
CA GLY A 29 12.08 5.96 -10.78
C GLY A 29 13.24 6.77 -10.20
N ASP A 30 12.96 7.95 -9.65
CA ASP A 30 13.97 8.83 -9.04
C ASP A 30 14.61 8.26 -7.77
N ARG A 31 14.05 7.17 -7.22
CA ARG A 31 14.46 6.52 -5.97
C ARG A 31 15.02 5.13 -6.19
N LEU A 32 14.98 4.63 -7.43
CA LEU A 32 15.55 3.36 -7.84
C LEU A 32 16.92 3.58 -8.49
N SER A 33 17.74 2.53 -8.52
CA SER A 33 18.93 2.54 -9.38
C SER A 33 18.50 2.37 -10.84
N ASP A 34 19.29 2.92 -11.77
CA ASP A 34 19.05 2.75 -13.21
C ASP A 34 18.93 1.27 -13.61
N GLU A 35 19.72 0.40 -12.97
CA GLU A 35 19.67 -1.05 -13.17
C GLU A 35 18.32 -1.64 -12.75
N ALA A 36 17.81 -1.26 -11.57
CA ALA A 36 16.51 -1.74 -11.09
C ALA A 36 15.35 -1.18 -11.93
N THR A 37 15.41 0.10 -12.30
CA THR A 37 14.42 0.72 -13.19
C THR A 37 14.39 0.01 -14.54
N ASN A 38 15.55 -0.26 -15.14
CA ASN A 38 15.64 -0.93 -16.43
C ASN A 38 15.16 -2.39 -16.39
N ASP A 39 15.47 -3.13 -15.33
CA ASP A 39 14.99 -4.51 -15.14
C ASP A 39 13.46 -4.56 -15.02
N ILE A 40 12.89 -3.62 -14.25
CA ILE A 40 11.44 -3.51 -14.09
C ILE A 40 10.77 -3.09 -15.41
N SER A 41 11.32 -2.10 -16.13
CA SER A 41 10.83 -1.70 -17.45
C SER A 41 10.86 -2.87 -18.44
N ALA A 42 11.93 -3.67 -18.45
CA ALA A 42 12.01 -4.85 -19.33
C ALA A 42 10.92 -5.89 -19.01
N HIS A 43 10.58 -6.08 -17.73
CA HIS A 43 9.45 -6.94 -17.37
C HIS A 43 8.10 -6.40 -17.85
N LEU A 44 7.89 -5.08 -17.80
CA LEU A 44 6.67 -4.46 -18.31
C LEU A 44 6.56 -4.57 -19.83
N ASP A 45 7.65 -4.30 -20.56
CA ASP A 45 7.73 -4.47 -22.01
C ASP A 45 7.46 -5.90 -22.47
N GLU A 46 7.84 -6.90 -21.67
CA GLU A 46 7.59 -8.31 -21.91
C GLU A 46 6.19 -8.79 -21.46
N GLY A 47 5.35 -7.90 -20.90
CA GLY A 47 4.03 -8.23 -20.36
C GLY A 47 4.08 -9.09 -19.09
N ARG A 48 5.19 -9.06 -18.36
CA ARG A 48 5.43 -9.81 -17.11
C ARG A 48 5.03 -8.99 -15.90
N GLU A 49 3.75 -8.60 -15.84
CA GLU A 49 3.17 -7.73 -14.81
C GLU A 49 3.44 -8.22 -13.38
N LEU A 50 3.28 -9.52 -13.13
CA LEU A 50 3.54 -10.10 -11.80
C LEU A 50 5.00 -9.90 -11.38
N TYR A 51 5.95 -10.20 -12.27
CA TYR A 51 7.37 -10.05 -11.97
C TYR A 51 7.74 -8.58 -11.77
N ALA A 52 7.23 -7.67 -12.60
CA ALA A 52 7.42 -6.24 -12.41
C ALA A 52 6.89 -5.77 -11.04
N ALA A 53 5.67 -6.15 -10.67
CA ALA A 53 5.06 -5.76 -9.41
C ALA A 53 5.80 -6.35 -8.18
N GLU A 54 6.20 -7.61 -8.23
CA GLU A 54 6.98 -8.25 -7.16
C GLU A 54 8.37 -7.60 -7.02
N THR A 55 9.03 -7.29 -8.13
CA THR A 55 10.33 -6.61 -8.14
C THR A 55 10.21 -5.19 -7.59
N MET A 56 9.20 -4.42 -7.99
CA MET A 56 8.92 -3.09 -7.42
C MET A 56 8.70 -3.16 -5.90
N ALA A 57 7.86 -4.09 -5.43
CA ALA A 57 7.57 -4.25 -4.01
C ALA A 57 8.80 -4.68 -3.21
N SER A 58 9.55 -5.67 -3.71
CA SER A 58 10.79 -6.16 -3.11
C SER A 58 11.83 -5.04 -3.00
N THR A 59 12.03 -4.30 -4.09
CA THR A 59 13.02 -3.22 -4.16
C THR A 59 12.63 -2.05 -3.25
N ALA A 60 11.35 -1.70 -3.18
CA ALA A 60 10.85 -0.71 -2.22
C ALA A 60 11.08 -1.15 -0.77
N VAL A 61 10.88 -2.44 -0.44
CA VAL A 61 11.16 -2.96 0.90
C VAL A 61 12.65 -2.88 1.23
N ALA A 62 13.50 -3.34 0.32
CA ALA A 62 14.96 -3.41 0.48
C ALA A 62 15.58 -2.01 0.64
N ASN A 63 15.12 -1.03 -0.14
CA ASN A 63 15.59 0.36 -0.08
C ASN A 63 14.85 1.22 0.94
N HIS A 64 14.00 0.63 1.78
CA HIS A 64 13.19 1.35 2.77
C HIS A 64 12.36 2.50 2.17
N LEU A 65 11.85 2.31 0.96
CA LEU A 65 11.04 3.32 0.27
C LEU A 65 9.61 3.31 0.79
N THR A 66 9.07 4.51 0.99
CA THR A 66 7.64 4.74 1.24
C THR A 66 6.93 4.89 -0.09
N LEU A 67 5.90 4.07 -0.31
CA LEU A 67 5.00 4.16 -1.46
C LEU A 67 3.71 4.85 -1.07
N SER A 68 3.05 5.50 -2.03
CA SER A 68 1.70 6.04 -1.79
C SER A 68 0.71 4.89 -1.54
N ALA A 69 -0.42 5.20 -0.89
CA ALA A 69 -1.48 4.21 -0.70
C ALA A 69 -2.03 3.69 -2.04
N THR A 70 -2.09 4.56 -3.06
CA THR A 70 -2.53 4.21 -4.42
C THR A 70 -1.57 3.25 -5.09
N ASP A 71 -0.27 3.52 -5.05
CA ASP A 71 0.75 2.64 -5.66
C ASP A 71 0.76 1.27 -4.98
N ARG A 72 0.63 1.24 -3.65
CA ARG A 72 0.53 -0.03 -2.90
C ARG A 72 -0.72 -0.82 -3.29
N ALA A 73 -1.86 -0.16 -3.43
CA ALA A 73 -3.10 -0.81 -3.85
C ALA A 73 -2.98 -1.41 -5.26
N ARG A 74 -2.35 -0.69 -6.20
CA ARG A 74 -2.06 -1.18 -7.56
C ARG A 74 -1.16 -2.40 -7.56
N LEU A 75 -0.02 -2.34 -6.85
CA LEU A 75 0.89 -3.48 -6.71
C LEU A 75 0.20 -4.68 -6.09
N ARG A 76 -0.61 -4.45 -5.03
CA ARG A 76 -1.38 -5.50 -4.37
C ARG A 76 -2.37 -6.16 -5.32
N GLN A 77 -3.10 -5.36 -6.09
CA GLN A 77 -4.10 -5.84 -7.04
C GLN A 77 -3.46 -6.75 -8.10
N VAL A 78 -2.33 -6.35 -8.69
CA VAL A 78 -1.61 -7.16 -9.69
C VAL A 78 -1.12 -8.46 -9.07
N ILE A 79 -0.44 -8.39 -7.92
CA ILE A 79 0.08 -9.59 -7.24
C ILE A 79 -1.06 -10.55 -6.89
N GLU A 80 -2.19 -10.05 -6.38
CA GLU A 80 -3.35 -10.87 -6.04
C GLU A 80 -4.05 -11.46 -7.27
N ALA A 81 -4.17 -10.69 -8.36
CA ALA A 81 -4.78 -11.15 -9.61
C ALA A 81 -4.00 -12.30 -10.25
N HIS A 82 -2.67 -12.26 -10.14
CA HIS A 82 -1.77 -13.30 -10.67
C HIS A 82 -1.39 -14.39 -9.64
N GLY A 83 -1.93 -14.34 -8.42
CA GLY A 83 -1.67 -15.33 -7.37
C GLY A 83 -0.25 -15.33 -6.81
N GLY A 84 0.43 -14.19 -6.86
CA GLY A 84 1.82 -13.99 -6.45
C GLY A 84 2.06 -13.85 -4.95
N ASN A 85 3.31 -13.58 -4.60
CA ASN A 85 3.77 -13.47 -3.22
C ASN A 85 3.55 -12.07 -2.63
N ARG A 86 2.61 -11.98 -1.68
CA ARG A 86 2.24 -10.73 -1.01
C ARG A 86 3.16 -10.29 0.12
N LYS A 87 4.20 -11.05 0.45
CA LYS A 87 5.08 -10.76 1.60
C LYS A 87 5.61 -9.32 1.59
N HIS A 88 6.10 -8.84 0.44
CA HIS A 88 6.70 -7.51 0.36
C HIS A 88 5.66 -6.40 0.43
N ILE A 89 4.48 -6.58 -0.19
CA ILE A 89 3.42 -5.57 -0.12
C ILE A 89 2.82 -5.49 1.29
N ASP A 90 2.63 -6.61 1.98
CA ASP A 90 2.17 -6.63 3.37
C ASP A 90 3.18 -5.98 4.33
N MET A 91 4.49 -6.09 4.04
CA MET A 91 5.54 -5.38 4.78
C MET A 91 5.49 -3.87 4.55
N LEU A 92 5.23 -3.42 3.32
CA LEU A 92 5.05 -2.00 3.02
C LEU A 92 3.80 -1.43 3.71
N ASP A 93 2.71 -2.20 3.73
CA ASP A 93 1.48 -1.83 4.44
C ASP A 93 1.69 -1.70 5.95
N SER A 94 2.43 -2.64 6.54
CA SER A 94 2.73 -2.63 7.98
C SER A 94 3.59 -1.44 8.40
N ARG A 95 4.52 -0.99 7.54
CA ARG A 95 5.38 0.18 7.80
C ARG A 95 4.59 1.48 7.89
N ASP A 96 3.56 1.63 7.07
CA ASP A 96 2.69 2.82 7.06
C ASP A 96 1.81 2.91 8.31
N ILE A 97 1.29 1.76 8.78
CA ILE A 97 0.53 1.69 10.04
C ILE A 97 1.42 2.06 11.25
N GLY A 98 2.70 1.71 11.22
CA GLY A 98 3.68 2.11 12.24
C GLY A 98 4.00 3.60 12.23
N ALA A 99 4.02 4.24 11.07
CA ALA A 99 4.24 5.69 10.95
C ALA A 99 3.06 6.48 11.54
N ASP A 100 1.82 6.09 11.26
CA ASP A 100 0.62 6.76 11.79
C ASP A 100 0.43 6.51 13.30
N ALA A 101 0.76 5.30 13.78
CA ALA A 101 0.73 4.99 15.22
C ALA A 101 1.72 5.82 16.04
N THR A 102 2.83 6.26 15.43
CA THR A 102 3.84 7.09 16.11
C THR A 102 3.41 8.57 16.19
N VAL A 103 2.52 9.04 15.31
CA VAL A 103 2.00 10.43 15.33
C VAL A 103 0.91 10.63 16.38
N ARG A 104 0.20 9.58 16.81
CA ARG A 104 -0.85 9.67 17.85
C ARG A 104 -0.37 9.57 19.30
N MET A 105 0.92 9.33 19.54
CA MET A 105 1.52 9.26 20.87
C MET A 105 2.24 10.56 21.28
N GLY A 106 1.92 11.71 20.65
CA GLY A 106 2.55 13.00 20.93
C GLY A 106 1.69 14.05 21.64
N THR A 107 0.38 13.83 21.84
CA THR A 107 -0.49 14.91 22.37
C THR A 107 -1.64 14.42 23.25
N LEU A 108 -1.31 13.72 24.33
CA LEU A 108 -2.17 13.66 25.51
C LEU A 108 -1.42 14.25 26.70
N ARG A 109 -1.29 15.59 26.69
CA ARG A 109 -1.07 16.36 27.91
C ARG A 109 -2.34 16.24 28.76
N PHE A 110 -2.46 15.16 29.53
CA PHE A 110 -3.43 15.07 30.61
C PHE A 110 -3.08 16.10 31.69
N ARG A 111 -3.64 17.31 31.55
CA ARG A 111 -3.76 18.26 32.65
C ARG A 111 -5.01 17.88 33.44
N GLY A 112 -4.84 16.96 34.38
CA GLY A 112 -5.91 16.47 35.26
C GLY A 112 -5.52 16.57 36.72
N HIS A 113 -5.36 17.79 37.25
CA HIS A 113 -5.50 18.03 38.68
C HIS A 113 -6.99 17.85 39.01
N LEU A 114 -7.39 16.65 39.40
CA LEU A 114 -8.67 16.42 40.07
C LEU A 114 -8.38 15.76 41.41
N THR A 115 -8.26 16.60 42.44
CA THR A 115 -8.34 16.19 43.84
C THR A 115 -9.77 15.72 44.12
N ALA A 116 -10.04 14.44 43.89
CA ALA A 116 -11.25 13.77 44.35
C ALA A 116 -11.09 13.38 45.83
N ALA A 117 -11.37 14.32 46.74
CA ALA A 117 -11.43 14.06 48.18
C ALA A 117 -12.89 14.02 48.65
N TRP A 118 -13.71 13.10 48.13
CA TRP A 118 -15.10 12.95 48.55
C TRP A 118 -15.30 11.52 49.05
N SER A 119 -15.17 11.33 50.36
CA SER A 119 -15.58 10.10 51.05
C SER A 119 -17.06 10.17 51.42
N PRO A 120 -17.85 9.14 51.11
CA PRO A 120 -19.02 8.83 51.90
C PRO A 120 -18.94 7.38 52.37
N ARG A 121 -18.62 7.16 53.65
CA ARG A 121 -18.91 5.90 54.33
C ARG A 121 -19.52 6.15 55.71
N THR A 122 -20.85 6.16 55.68
CA THR A 122 -21.76 5.42 56.56
C THR A 122 -21.49 5.42 58.07
N GLY A 123 -22.41 6.04 58.81
CA GLY A 123 -22.56 5.86 60.24
C GLY A 123 -23.27 4.56 60.63
N TYR A 124 -23.16 4.27 61.94
CA TYR A 124 -23.80 3.24 62.77
C TYR A 124 -23.31 1.79 62.70
N VAL A 125 -22.49 1.39 63.69
CA VAL A 125 -22.79 0.47 64.84
C VAL A 125 -21.72 0.82 65.91
N ARG A 126 -22.02 1.23 67.16
CA ARG A 126 -22.69 0.53 68.25
C ARG A 126 -23.06 1.53 69.35
#